data_AF-A0A0Q6V2S9-F1
#
_entry.id   AF-A0A0Q6V2S9-F1
#
_cell.length_a   1.000
_cell.length_b   1.000
_cell.length_c   1.000
_cell.angle_alpha   90.00
_cell.angle_beta   90.00
_cell.angle_gamma   90.00
#
_symmetry.space_group_name_H-M   'P 1'
#
loop_
_entity.id
_entity.type
_entity.pdbx_description
1 polymer ?
#
loop_
_entity_poly.entity_id
_entity_poly.type
_entity_poly.pdbx_seq_one_letter_code
_entity_poly.pdbx_strand_id
1 'polypeptide(L)'
;MRKLAGRILPGRRARQRAGDLGRELARVRRRLGRSQERVARLTGRLEKSRAAAAAARTEARTSRADLARAEARIARLETDLGNTHLTLEHYMQLDRDTTARVAEGRAALFDYPVTPRPRTFARPGKDFFGDLMRASDERVAALLRDIGPSLAPLAAVPEDETDPTLPYWSNPWLPTLDGATLYGLVATRRPSLYMEVGSGFSTKFVRLAIRDHGLDTKIVSIDPQPRAEVDALCDEVVRSPYEDIDLDLLDRLGPGDMLFVDNSHRAFTNSDVTVFFTESLPYLRPGVVYGLHDTFVPDDYPADWNDRFYAEQYLLMAYLAGGAAGDEVLLGTHHVATSPHLLQELAPFLPPTRSALDGGGFWMTRTQP
;
A
#
# COMPACT_ATOMS: atom_id res chain seq x y z
N MET A 1 79.04 38.05 -66.90
CA MET A 1 79.85 38.22 -68.13
C MET A 1 81.20 38.86 -67.79
N ARG A 2 82.26 38.06 -67.62
CA ARG A 2 83.66 38.52 -67.78
C ARG A 2 84.44 37.35 -68.38
N LYS A 3 84.82 37.53 -69.64
CA LYS A 3 85.62 36.63 -70.47
C LYS A 3 86.92 36.31 -69.76
N LEU A 4 87.21 35.03 -69.58
CA LEU A 4 88.58 34.53 -69.39
C LEU A 4 88.78 33.42 -70.41
N ALA A 5 89.27 33.87 -71.57
CA ALA A 5 89.80 33.03 -72.62
C ALA A 5 90.92 32.13 -72.07
N GLY A 6 91.03 30.95 -72.67
CA GLY A 6 91.88 29.86 -72.22
C GLY A 6 93.33 30.28 -71.97
N ARG A 7 93.79 30.07 -70.74
CA ARG A 7 95.20 29.81 -70.45
C ARG A 7 95.29 28.39 -69.89
N ILE A 8 95.65 27.47 -70.77
CA ILE A 8 96.14 26.15 -70.39
C ILE A 8 97.51 26.38 -69.75
N LEU A 9 97.60 26.38 -68.41
CA LEU A 9 98.85 26.59 -67.66
C LEU A 9 98.78 25.87 -66.29
N PRO A 10 99.93 25.53 -65.68
CA PRO A 10 100.31 24.14 -65.44
C PRO A 10 99.78 23.58 -64.13
N GLY A 11 99.40 22.31 -64.16
CA GLY A 11 98.59 21.64 -63.14
C GLY A 11 99.20 21.43 -61.74
N ARG A 12 100.34 22.03 -61.34
CA ARG A 12 100.89 21.79 -59.99
C ARG A 12 100.18 22.57 -58.89
N ARG A 13 99.85 23.86 -59.09
CA ARG A 13 99.23 24.71 -58.03
C ARG A 13 97.71 24.50 -57.87
N ALA A 14 97.00 24.09 -58.93
CA ALA A 14 95.59 23.72 -58.85
C ALA A 14 95.37 22.39 -58.09
N ARG A 15 96.33 21.45 -58.17
CA ARG A 15 96.24 20.12 -57.53
C ARG A 15 96.34 20.18 -56.00
N GLN A 16 97.16 21.08 -55.44
CA GLN A 16 97.38 21.14 -53.99
C GLN A 16 96.16 21.70 -53.23
N ARG A 17 95.58 22.81 -53.72
CA ARG A 17 94.37 23.43 -53.14
C ARG A 17 93.14 22.52 -53.24
N ALA A 18 93.01 21.77 -54.34
CA ALA A 18 91.97 20.75 -54.49
C ALA A 18 92.15 19.57 -53.51
N GLY A 19 93.40 19.20 -53.22
CA GLY A 19 93.73 18.15 -52.24
C GLY A 19 93.39 18.51 -50.79
N ASP A 20 93.65 19.75 -50.37
CA ASP A 20 93.31 20.23 -49.02
C ASP A 20 91.80 20.33 -48.79
N LEU A 21 91.07 20.94 -49.75
CA LEU A 21 89.60 20.98 -49.70
C LEU A 21 89.01 19.57 -49.67
N GLY A 22 89.53 18.64 -50.48
CA GLY A 22 89.08 17.24 -50.50
C GLY A 22 89.25 16.53 -49.14
N ARG A 23 90.35 16.79 -48.42
CA ARG A 23 90.61 16.21 -47.09
C ARG A 23 89.68 16.75 -46.01
N GLU A 24 89.40 18.05 -46.04
CA GLU A 24 88.53 18.70 -45.06
C GLU A 24 87.06 18.33 -45.31
N LEU A 25 86.63 18.33 -46.57
CA LEU A 25 85.31 17.85 -46.98
C LEU A 25 85.10 16.39 -46.57
N ALA A 26 86.12 15.53 -46.69
CA ALA A 26 86.07 14.14 -46.23
C ALA A 26 85.97 14.02 -44.70
N ARG A 27 86.65 14.89 -43.93
CA ARG A 27 86.50 14.92 -42.46
C ARG A 27 85.10 15.36 -42.05
N VAL A 28 84.58 16.43 -42.64
CA VAL A 28 83.23 16.94 -42.34
C VAL A 28 82.18 15.91 -42.72
N ARG A 29 82.28 15.27 -43.89
CA ARG A 29 81.37 14.19 -44.31
C ARG A 29 81.40 13.00 -43.35
N ARG A 30 82.59 12.57 -42.90
CA ARG A 30 82.71 11.49 -41.90
C ARG A 30 82.11 11.87 -40.55
N ARG A 31 82.31 13.11 -40.09
CA ARG A 31 81.72 13.61 -38.84
C ARG A 31 80.21 13.72 -38.96
N LEU A 32 79.70 14.21 -40.08
CA LEU A 32 78.28 14.29 -40.37
C LEU A 32 77.64 12.90 -40.41
N GLY A 33 78.26 11.94 -41.10
CA GLY A 33 77.80 10.54 -41.13
C GLY A 33 77.75 9.91 -39.73
N ARG A 34 78.81 10.08 -38.93
CA ARG A 34 78.83 9.61 -37.53
C ARG A 34 77.76 10.27 -36.66
N SER A 35 77.53 11.57 -36.83
CA SER A 35 76.47 12.29 -36.12
C SER A 35 75.08 11.81 -36.56
N GLN A 36 74.86 11.60 -37.86
CA GLN A 36 73.61 11.07 -38.41
C GLN A 36 73.32 9.66 -37.91
N GLU A 37 74.32 8.77 -37.88
CA GLU A 37 74.19 7.43 -37.30
C GLU A 37 73.91 7.45 -35.80
N ARG A 38 74.49 8.41 -35.06
CA ARG A 38 74.26 8.56 -33.63
C ARG A 38 72.84 9.06 -33.34
N VAL A 39 72.36 10.02 -34.12
CA VAL A 39 70.97 10.50 -34.05
C VAL A 39 70.01 9.36 -34.41
N ALA A 40 70.22 8.65 -35.51
CA ALA A 40 69.38 7.53 -35.91
C ALA A 40 69.29 6.43 -34.83
N ARG A 41 70.41 6.08 -34.18
CA ARG A 41 70.40 5.13 -33.05
C ARG A 41 69.63 5.63 -31.84
N LEU A 42 69.80 6.90 -31.47
CA LEU A 42 69.11 7.47 -30.31
C LEU A 42 67.61 7.60 -30.56
N THR A 43 67.21 8.02 -31.77
CA THR A 43 65.80 8.05 -32.19
C THR A 43 65.19 6.65 -32.14
N GLY A 44 65.86 5.63 -32.69
CA GLY A 44 65.36 4.25 -32.63
C GLY A 44 65.25 3.69 -31.20
N ARG A 45 66.16 4.06 -30.28
CA ARG A 45 66.03 3.69 -28.86
C ARG A 45 64.87 4.42 -28.18
N LEU A 46 64.65 5.69 -28.50
CA LEU A 46 63.54 6.47 -27.97
C LEU A 46 62.19 5.94 -28.45
N GLU A 47 62.07 5.57 -29.73
CA GLU A 47 60.87 4.97 -30.30
C GLU A 47 60.54 3.62 -29.63
N LYS A 48 61.55 2.75 -29.46
CA LYS A 48 61.37 1.47 -28.73
C LYS A 48 60.93 1.70 -27.28
N SER A 49 61.53 2.68 -26.59
CA SER A 49 61.15 3.03 -25.21
C SER A 49 59.73 3.58 -25.12
N ARG A 50 59.34 4.45 -26.07
CA ARG A 50 57.97 4.98 -26.17
C ARG A 50 56.94 3.87 -26.46
N ALA A 51 57.26 2.94 -27.34
CA ALA A 51 56.40 1.78 -27.64
C ALA A 51 56.23 0.87 -26.41
N ALA A 52 57.31 0.57 -25.68
CA ALA A 52 57.26 -0.21 -24.44
C ALA A 52 56.43 0.49 -23.35
N ALA A 53 56.60 1.80 -23.18
CA ALA A 53 55.81 2.59 -22.23
C ALA A 53 54.32 2.66 -22.61
N ALA A 54 53.99 2.69 -23.91
CA ALA A 54 52.60 2.64 -24.38
C ALA A 54 51.93 1.28 -24.13
N ALA A 55 52.66 0.18 -24.33
CA ALA A 55 52.18 -1.17 -24.02
C ALA A 55 51.90 -1.35 -22.51
N ALA A 56 52.83 -0.94 -21.64
CA ALA A 56 52.66 -1.01 -20.18
C ALA A 56 51.48 -0.15 -19.68
N ARG A 57 51.25 1.02 -20.28
CA ARG A 57 50.06 1.85 -19.96
C ARG A 57 48.75 1.19 -20.39
N THR A 58 48.77 0.49 -21.52
CA THR A 58 47.61 -0.24 -22.03
C THR A 58 47.29 -1.39 -21.08
N GLU A 59 48.29 -2.19 -20.72
CA GLU A 59 48.17 -3.30 -19.77
C GLU A 59 47.63 -2.82 -18.40
N ALA A 60 48.23 -1.77 -17.83
CA ALA A 60 47.77 -1.17 -16.58
C ALA A 60 46.33 -0.61 -16.66
N ARG A 61 45.90 -0.12 -17.84
CA ARG A 61 44.52 0.33 -18.06
C ARG A 61 43.55 -0.85 -18.10
N THR A 62 43.93 -1.98 -18.71
CA THR A 62 43.15 -3.23 -18.65
C THR A 62 43.05 -3.75 -17.21
N SER A 63 44.16 -3.87 -16.48
CA SER A 63 44.14 -4.35 -15.10
C SER A 63 43.31 -3.45 -14.17
N ARG A 64 43.33 -2.13 -14.37
CA ARG A 64 42.42 -1.21 -13.64
C ARG A 64 40.96 -1.41 -14.02
N ALA A 65 40.67 -1.67 -15.29
CA ALA A 65 39.31 -1.96 -15.73
C ALA A 65 38.82 -3.32 -15.20
N ASP A 66 39.70 -4.33 -15.10
CA ASP A 66 39.40 -5.61 -14.47
C ASP A 66 39.16 -5.48 -12.97
N LEU A 67 39.99 -4.70 -12.27
CA LEU A 67 39.80 -4.41 -10.86
C LEU A 67 38.46 -3.69 -10.62
N ALA A 68 38.15 -2.65 -11.39
CA ALA A 68 36.87 -1.93 -11.28
C ALA A 68 35.66 -2.85 -11.58
N ARG A 69 35.79 -3.79 -12.53
CA ARG A 69 34.76 -4.81 -12.79
C ARG A 69 34.60 -5.77 -11.61
N ALA A 70 35.71 -6.19 -10.99
CA ALA A 70 35.71 -7.06 -9.84
C ALA A 70 35.08 -6.37 -8.62
N GLU A 71 35.46 -5.12 -8.33
CA GLU A 71 34.87 -4.29 -7.26
C GLU A 71 33.36 -4.10 -7.47
N ALA A 72 32.92 -3.77 -8.69
CA ALA A 72 31.50 -3.65 -9.00
C ALA A 72 30.74 -4.98 -8.86
N ARG A 73 31.41 -6.12 -9.11
CA ARG A 73 30.83 -7.45 -8.89
C ARG A 73 30.71 -7.77 -7.40
N ILE A 74 31.73 -7.43 -6.61
CA ILE A 74 31.71 -7.60 -5.14
C ILE A 74 30.56 -6.78 -4.54
N ALA A 75 30.44 -5.49 -4.89
CA ALA A 75 29.38 -4.63 -4.38
C ALA A 75 27.96 -5.16 -4.69
N ARG A 76 27.75 -5.73 -5.88
CA ARG A 76 26.48 -6.41 -6.23
C ARG A 76 26.24 -7.64 -5.37
N LEU A 77 27.25 -8.48 -5.18
CA LEU A 77 27.13 -9.68 -4.34
C LEU A 77 26.87 -9.32 -2.87
N GLU A 78 27.47 -8.25 -2.35
CA GLU A 78 27.20 -7.74 -1.01
C GLU A 78 25.75 -7.25 -0.86
N THR A 79 25.24 -6.55 -1.87
CA THR A 79 23.83 -6.12 -1.92
C THR A 79 22.89 -7.33 -1.95
N ASP A 80 23.16 -8.31 -2.83
CA ASP A 80 22.36 -9.54 -2.94
C ASP A 80 22.41 -10.35 -1.63
N LEU A 81 23.57 -10.42 -0.97
CA LEU A 81 23.72 -11.08 0.32
C LEU A 81 22.92 -10.38 1.42
N GLY A 82 22.94 -9.04 1.45
CA GLY A 82 22.12 -8.25 2.37
C GLY A 82 20.62 -8.49 2.17
N ASN A 83 20.16 -8.47 0.92
CA ASN A 83 18.76 -8.78 0.57
C ASN A 83 18.37 -10.21 0.96
N THR A 84 19.28 -11.17 0.73
CA THR A 84 19.06 -12.59 1.08
C THR A 84 18.97 -12.75 2.60
N HIS A 85 19.81 -12.04 3.36
CA HIS A 85 19.79 -12.08 4.82
C HIS A 85 18.47 -11.54 5.38
N LEU A 86 18.01 -10.37 4.91
CA LEU A 86 16.71 -9.80 5.30
C LEU A 86 15.54 -10.73 4.97
N THR A 87 15.60 -11.36 3.78
CA THR A 87 14.60 -12.35 3.36
C THR A 87 14.60 -13.56 4.29
N LEU A 88 15.77 -14.08 4.66
CA LEU A 88 15.91 -15.20 5.59
C LEU A 88 15.38 -14.84 6.98
N GLU A 89 15.74 -13.66 7.51
CA GLU A 89 15.22 -13.18 8.81
C GLU A 89 13.69 -13.09 8.80
N HIS A 90 13.09 -12.57 7.72
CA HIS A 90 11.64 -12.53 7.54
C HIS A 90 11.01 -13.93 7.59
N TYR A 91 11.55 -14.90 6.83
CA TYR A 91 11.02 -16.27 6.82
C TYR A 91 11.24 -17.00 8.15
N MET A 92 12.38 -16.78 8.82
CA MET A 92 12.62 -17.33 10.15
C MET A 92 11.67 -16.75 11.20
N GLN A 93 11.34 -15.45 11.10
CA GLN A 93 10.33 -14.84 11.96
C GLN A 93 8.96 -15.44 11.69
N LEU A 94 8.58 -15.59 10.41
CA LEU A 94 7.32 -16.19 10.00
C LEU A 94 7.19 -17.65 10.46
N ASP A 95 8.28 -18.43 10.43
CA ASP A 95 8.34 -19.82 10.90
C ASP A 95 8.20 -19.93 12.44
N ARG A 96 8.90 -19.05 13.19
CA ARG A 96 8.73 -18.93 14.65
C ARG A 96 7.30 -18.55 15.01
N ASP A 97 6.74 -17.55 14.33
CA ASP A 97 5.38 -17.10 14.55
C ASP A 97 4.37 -18.19 14.19
N THR A 98 4.62 -18.97 13.14
CA THR A 98 3.77 -20.10 12.75
C THR A 98 3.81 -21.20 13.81
N THR A 99 5.00 -21.59 14.28
CA THR A 99 5.16 -22.61 15.32
C THR A 99 4.49 -22.18 16.63
N ALA A 100 4.69 -20.92 17.03
CA ALA A 100 4.06 -20.35 18.22
C ALA A 100 2.54 -20.29 18.07
N ARG A 101 2.01 -19.79 16.94
CA ARG A 101 0.57 -19.74 16.66
C ARG A 101 -0.06 -21.13 16.67
N VAL A 102 0.59 -22.13 16.09
CA VAL A 102 0.13 -23.53 16.15
C VAL A 102 0.12 -24.04 17.59
N ALA A 103 1.19 -23.79 18.35
CA ALA A 103 1.29 -24.20 19.76
C ALA A 103 0.22 -23.51 20.65
N GLU A 104 -0.15 -22.28 20.32
CA GLU A 104 -1.20 -21.49 20.97
C GLU A 104 -2.62 -21.83 20.47
N GLY A 105 -2.77 -22.81 19.57
CA GLY A 105 -4.07 -23.19 19.00
C GLY A 105 -4.67 -22.17 18.04
N ARG A 106 -3.86 -21.22 17.54
CA ARG A 106 -4.26 -20.15 16.60
C ARG A 106 -4.08 -20.54 15.13
N ALA A 107 -4.00 -21.84 14.85
CA ALA A 107 -3.90 -22.39 13.50
C ALA A 107 -5.01 -23.42 13.27
N ALA A 108 -5.75 -23.26 12.17
CA ALA A 108 -6.71 -24.26 11.73
C ALA A 108 -6.02 -25.29 10.84
N LEU A 109 -6.11 -26.57 11.21
CA LEU A 109 -5.66 -27.69 10.39
C LEU A 109 -6.83 -28.16 9.53
N PHE A 110 -6.63 -28.18 8.21
CA PHE A 110 -7.63 -28.64 7.26
C PHE A 110 -7.20 -29.98 6.65
N ASP A 111 -8.14 -30.92 6.55
CA ASP A 111 -7.90 -32.25 5.96
C ASP A 111 -7.56 -32.19 4.46
N TYR A 112 -7.89 -31.08 3.80
CA TYR A 112 -7.60 -30.82 2.39
C TYR A 112 -7.26 -29.33 2.18
N PRO A 113 -6.54 -28.98 1.11
CA PRO A 113 -6.21 -27.58 0.82
C PRO A 113 -7.47 -26.74 0.61
N VAL A 114 -7.57 -25.64 1.34
CA VAL A 114 -8.59 -24.60 1.11
C VAL A 114 -7.96 -23.51 0.25
N THR A 115 -8.64 -23.12 -0.83
CA THR A 115 -8.20 -22.04 -1.73
C THR A 115 -9.29 -20.97 -1.78
N PRO A 116 -9.26 -19.98 -0.87
CA PRO A 116 -10.19 -18.87 -0.91
C PRO A 116 -10.07 -18.12 -2.25
N ARG A 117 -11.23 -17.75 -2.81
CA ARG A 117 -11.33 -16.93 -4.01
C ARG A 117 -12.71 -16.28 -4.05
N PRO A 118 -12.83 -15.06 -4.61
CA PRO A 118 -14.12 -14.43 -4.81
C PRO A 118 -15.05 -15.29 -5.68
N ARG A 119 -16.34 -15.24 -5.39
CA ARG A 119 -17.42 -15.87 -6.13
C ARG A 119 -18.18 -14.81 -6.92
N THR A 120 -18.77 -15.23 -8.03
CA THR A 120 -19.81 -14.46 -8.71
C THR A 120 -21.16 -15.06 -8.33
N PHE A 121 -21.97 -14.31 -7.59
CA PHE A 121 -23.29 -14.79 -7.15
C PHE A 121 -24.33 -14.70 -8.26
N ALA A 122 -24.27 -13.64 -9.07
CA ALA A 122 -25.13 -13.46 -10.23
C ALA A 122 -24.91 -14.53 -11.31
N ARG A 123 -25.98 -14.87 -12.02
CA ARG A 123 -25.99 -15.75 -13.19
C ARG A 123 -26.74 -15.05 -14.34
N PRO A 124 -26.55 -15.46 -15.60
CA PRO A 124 -27.32 -14.88 -16.72
C PRO A 124 -28.83 -14.91 -16.44
N GLY A 125 -29.43 -13.71 -16.36
CA GLY A 125 -30.85 -13.51 -16.08
C GLY A 125 -31.30 -13.74 -14.62
N LYS A 126 -30.38 -13.93 -13.67
CA LYS A 126 -30.69 -14.10 -12.24
C LYS A 126 -29.64 -13.43 -11.37
N ASP A 127 -30.02 -12.38 -10.65
CA ASP A 127 -29.13 -11.63 -9.78
C ASP A 127 -29.82 -11.38 -8.42
N PHE A 128 -29.98 -12.45 -7.63
CA PHE A 128 -30.79 -12.40 -6.41
C PHE A 128 -30.36 -11.30 -5.44
N PHE A 129 -29.07 -11.21 -5.12
CA PHE A 129 -28.57 -10.20 -4.17
C PHE A 129 -28.59 -8.81 -4.78
N GLY A 130 -28.25 -8.64 -6.07
CA GLY A 130 -28.37 -7.33 -6.71
C GLY A 130 -29.81 -6.87 -6.84
N ASP A 131 -30.77 -7.75 -7.13
CA ASP A 131 -32.21 -7.44 -7.15
C ASP A 131 -32.71 -7.06 -5.75
N LEU A 132 -32.25 -7.77 -4.71
CA LEU A 132 -32.57 -7.47 -3.31
C LEU A 132 -32.06 -6.07 -2.91
N MET A 133 -30.82 -5.73 -3.25
CA MET A 133 -30.26 -4.40 -2.98
C MET A 133 -30.96 -3.32 -3.79
N ARG A 134 -31.23 -3.54 -5.08
CA ARG A 134 -31.97 -2.59 -5.91
C ARG A 134 -33.39 -2.33 -5.42
N ALA A 135 -34.02 -3.29 -4.73
CA ALA A 135 -35.34 -3.10 -4.12
C ALA A 135 -35.34 -2.11 -2.94
N SER A 136 -34.17 -1.72 -2.40
CA SER A 136 -34.04 -0.66 -1.40
C SER A 136 -33.57 0.68 -1.96
N ASP A 137 -33.20 0.78 -3.25
CA ASP A 137 -32.58 1.97 -3.86
C ASP A 137 -33.35 3.28 -3.59
N GLU A 138 -34.68 3.30 -3.75
CA GLU A 138 -35.46 4.51 -3.51
C GLU A 138 -35.39 4.98 -2.05
N ARG A 139 -35.39 4.03 -1.11
CA ARG A 139 -35.30 4.30 0.33
C ARG A 139 -33.89 4.71 0.72
N VAL A 140 -32.88 4.05 0.16
CA VAL A 140 -31.46 4.42 0.34
C VAL A 140 -31.22 5.81 -0.21
N ALA A 141 -31.67 6.14 -1.42
CA ALA A 141 -31.52 7.48 -2.00
C ALA A 141 -32.20 8.56 -1.13
N ALA A 142 -33.39 8.27 -0.58
CA ALA A 142 -34.06 9.17 0.35
C ALA A 142 -33.25 9.39 1.64
N LEU A 143 -32.71 8.30 2.22
CA LEU A 143 -31.83 8.36 3.38
C LEU A 143 -30.57 9.18 3.09
N LEU A 144 -29.91 8.97 1.95
CA LEU A 144 -28.69 9.69 1.56
C LEU A 144 -28.95 11.20 1.45
N ARG A 145 -30.08 11.61 0.88
CA ARG A 145 -30.51 13.01 0.84
C ARG A 145 -30.79 13.59 2.22
N ASP A 146 -31.32 12.78 3.14
CA ASP A 146 -31.62 13.19 4.51
C ASP A 146 -30.35 13.39 5.34
N ILE A 147 -29.38 12.48 5.23
CA ILE A 147 -28.10 12.59 5.97
C ILE A 147 -27.17 13.65 5.38
N GLY A 148 -27.21 13.91 4.06
CA GLY A 148 -26.28 14.79 3.36
C GLY A 148 -26.05 16.16 4.03
N PRO A 149 -27.10 16.94 4.36
CA PRO A 149 -26.95 18.23 5.03
C PRO A 149 -26.21 18.17 6.38
N SER A 150 -26.29 17.05 7.09
CA SER A 150 -25.61 16.89 8.39
C SER A 150 -24.09 16.74 8.25
N LEU A 151 -23.58 16.39 7.06
CA LEU A 151 -22.17 16.09 6.82
C LEU A 151 -21.27 17.33 6.70
N ALA A 152 -21.83 18.54 6.65
CA ALA A 152 -21.05 19.77 6.46
C ALA A 152 -19.83 19.93 7.41
N PRO A 153 -19.88 19.55 8.70
CA PRO A 153 -18.73 19.64 9.59
C PRO A 153 -17.56 18.72 9.20
N LEU A 154 -17.81 17.64 8.45
CA LEU A 154 -16.78 16.69 8.01
C LEU A 154 -15.72 17.32 7.10
N ALA A 155 -15.99 18.49 6.50
CA ALA A 155 -14.99 19.26 5.75
C ALA A 155 -13.80 19.71 6.62
N ALA A 156 -13.93 19.73 7.95
CA ALA A 156 -12.86 20.04 8.89
C ALA A 156 -12.05 18.81 9.33
N VAL A 157 -12.48 17.60 9.00
CA VAL A 157 -11.76 16.37 9.34
C VAL A 157 -10.48 16.31 8.49
N PRO A 158 -9.30 16.19 9.12
CA PRO A 158 -8.04 16.20 8.40
C PRO A 158 -7.87 14.91 7.60
N GLU A 159 -6.99 14.98 6.61
CA GLU A 159 -6.65 13.83 5.80
C GLU A 159 -5.74 12.85 6.57
N ASP A 160 -4.75 13.38 7.30
CA ASP A 160 -3.79 12.61 8.09
C ASP A 160 -4.05 12.81 9.59
N GLU A 161 -3.53 11.91 10.44
CA GLU A 161 -3.70 12.00 11.89
C GLU A 161 -3.09 13.27 12.46
N THR A 162 -3.87 14.05 13.20
CA THR A 162 -3.43 15.25 13.93
C THR A 162 -3.58 15.12 15.44
N ASP A 163 -4.54 14.32 15.89
CA ASP A 163 -4.85 14.05 17.28
C ASP A 163 -5.37 12.60 17.40
N PRO A 164 -4.85 11.79 18.35
CA PRO A 164 -5.26 10.41 18.52
C PRO A 164 -6.74 10.23 18.89
N THR A 165 -7.41 11.28 19.35
CA THR A 165 -8.84 11.28 19.73
C THR A 165 -9.77 11.75 18.60
N LEU A 166 -9.23 12.29 17.50
CA LEU A 166 -10.00 12.78 16.37
C LEU A 166 -9.92 11.82 15.17
N PRO A 167 -10.99 11.73 14.35
CA PRO A 167 -10.95 10.97 13.11
C PRO A 167 -10.09 11.68 12.05
N TYR A 168 -9.66 10.91 11.05
CA TYR A 168 -8.97 11.40 9.85
C TYR A 168 -9.27 10.47 8.64
N TRP A 169 -9.18 10.98 7.42
CA TRP A 169 -9.65 10.26 6.22
C TRP A 169 -8.69 9.20 5.67
N SER A 170 -7.39 9.43 5.73
CA SER A 170 -6.36 8.52 5.20
C SER A 170 -6.03 7.40 6.22
N ASN A 171 -7.06 6.73 6.74
CA ASN A 171 -6.94 5.60 7.65
C ASN A 171 -7.36 4.30 6.94
N PRO A 172 -6.69 3.16 7.18
CA PRO A 172 -6.99 1.91 6.46
C PRO A 172 -8.13 1.09 7.08
N TRP A 173 -8.78 1.59 8.15
CA TRP A 173 -9.69 0.81 8.98
C TRP A 173 -11.16 1.18 8.78
N LEU A 174 -11.45 2.44 8.49
CA LEU A 174 -12.79 2.94 8.23
C LEU A 174 -12.78 3.77 6.93
N PRO A 175 -13.25 3.18 5.81
CA PRO A 175 -13.39 3.86 4.53
C PRO A 175 -14.20 5.16 4.60
N THR A 176 -14.03 6.04 3.61
CA THR A 176 -14.64 7.37 3.62
C THR A 176 -16.17 7.30 3.64
N LEU A 177 -16.80 6.43 2.83
CA LEU A 177 -18.26 6.35 2.84
C LEU A 177 -18.78 5.78 4.16
N ASP A 178 -18.08 4.83 4.77
CA ASP A 178 -18.48 4.29 6.08
C ASP A 178 -18.43 5.35 7.16
N GLY A 179 -17.31 6.09 7.27
CA GLY A 179 -17.17 7.18 8.23
C GLY A 179 -18.20 8.29 8.02
N ALA A 180 -18.43 8.71 6.78
CA ALA A 180 -19.38 9.77 6.46
C ALA A 180 -20.84 9.33 6.71
N THR A 181 -21.22 8.12 6.29
CA THR A 181 -22.59 7.63 6.48
C THR A 181 -22.89 7.27 7.93
N LEU A 182 -21.95 6.69 8.68
CA LEU A 182 -22.08 6.47 10.12
C LEU A 182 -22.27 7.79 10.87
N TYR A 183 -21.44 8.79 10.58
CA TYR A 183 -21.58 10.14 11.12
C TYR A 183 -22.98 10.72 10.82
N GLY A 184 -23.42 10.65 9.56
CA GLY A 184 -24.71 11.17 9.13
C GLY A 184 -25.91 10.44 9.74
N LEU A 185 -25.83 9.11 9.86
CA LEU A 185 -26.84 8.28 10.52
C LEU A 185 -27.00 8.67 11.98
N VAL A 186 -25.91 8.82 12.73
CA VAL A 186 -25.95 9.24 14.14
C VAL A 186 -26.51 10.66 14.27
N ALA A 187 -26.08 11.59 13.41
CA ALA A 187 -26.54 12.98 13.42
C ALA A 187 -28.05 13.12 13.17
N THR A 188 -28.59 12.35 12.23
CA THR A 188 -30.02 12.42 11.83
C THR A 188 -30.93 11.58 12.71
N ARG A 189 -30.53 10.35 13.05
CA ARG A 189 -31.35 9.43 13.87
C ARG A 189 -31.31 9.75 15.35
N ARG A 190 -30.22 10.40 15.82
CA ARG A 190 -30.03 10.84 17.19
C ARG A 190 -30.33 9.71 18.20
N PRO A 191 -29.66 8.54 18.09
CA PRO A 191 -29.91 7.42 18.99
C PRO A 191 -29.66 7.85 20.44
N SER A 192 -30.43 7.32 21.39
CA SER A 192 -30.12 7.54 22.80
C SER A 192 -28.85 6.77 23.18
N LEU A 193 -28.68 5.60 22.57
CA LEU A 193 -27.58 4.68 22.79
C LEU A 193 -26.96 4.19 21.47
N TYR A 194 -25.65 4.35 21.35
CA TYR A 194 -24.82 3.71 20.34
C TYR A 194 -23.93 2.68 21.03
N MET A 195 -24.16 1.40 20.72
CA MET A 195 -23.30 0.30 21.15
C MET A 195 -22.41 -0.14 20.00
N GLU A 196 -21.15 -0.44 20.30
CA GLU A 196 -20.17 -0.86 19.31
C GLU A 196 -19.40 -2.08 19.76
N VAL A 197 -19.35 -3.09 18.89
CA VAL A 197 -18.58 -4.32 19.07
C VAL A 197 -17.35 -4.24 18.18
N GLY A 198 -16.17 -4.18 18.79
CA GLY A 198 -14.94 -3.82 18.09
C GLY A 198 -14.88 -2.32 17.82
N SER A 199 -14.15 -1.61 18.67
CA SER A 199 -14.09 -0.16 18.71
C SER A 199 -12.76 0.38 18.19
N GLY A 200 -12.77 1.62 17.68
CA GLY A 200 -11.61 2.21 17.03
C GLY A 200 -11.95 3.46 16.23
N PHE A 201 -11.77 3.40 14.92
CA PHE A 201 -11.93 4.58 14.06
C PHE A 201 -13.39 5.02 13.93
N SER A 202 -14.33 4.09 13.82
CA SER A 202 -15.77 4.33 13.85
C SER A 202 -16.20 5.11 15.09
N THR A 203 -15.70 4.74 16.28
CA THR A 203 -15.97 5.42 17.55
C THR A 203 -15.65 6.91 17.49
N LYS A 204 -14.54 7.28 16.83
CA LYS A 204 -14.11 8.67 16.67
C LYS A 204 -15.09 9.47 15.82
N PHE A 205 -15.61 8.89 14.74
CA PHE A 205 -16.63 9.52 13.91
C PHE A 205 -17.96 9.69 14.64
N VAL A 206 -18.38 8.70 15.44
CA VAL A 206 -19.60 8.81 16.26
C VAL A 206 -19.44 9.90 17.32
N ARG A 207 -18.33 9.92 18.07
CA ARG A 207 -18.08 10.98 19.06
C ARG A 207 -18.00 12.37 18.41
N LEU A 208 -17.45 12.46 17.20
CA LEU A 208 -17.45 13.70 16.41
C LEU A 208 -18.88 14.14 16.08
N ALA A 209 -19.75 13.24 15.59
CA ALA A 209 -21.14 13.54 15.28
C ALA A 209 -21.92 14.05 16.51
N ILE A 210 -21.70 13.39 17.66
CA ILE A 210 -22.30 13.80 18.94
C ILE A 210 -21.92 15.24 19.30
N ARG A 211 -20.63 15.57 19.20
CA ARG A 211 -20.12 16.90 19.52
C ARG A 211 -20.66 17.96 18.57
N ASP A 212 -20.56 17.71 17.27
CA ASP A 212 -20.87 18.69 16.24
C ASP A 212 -22.37 19.00 16.17
N HIS A 213 -23.23 18.01 16.47
CA HIS A 213 -24.69 18.14 16.42
C HIS A 213 -25.36 18.28 17.79
N GLY A 214 -24.58 18.38 18.87
CA GLY A 214 -25.07 18.54 20.24
C GLY A 214 -26.04 17.43 20.66
N LEU A 215 -25.62 16.17 20.51
CA LEU A 215 -26.45 15.01 20.81
C LEU A 215 -26.30 14.58 22.27
N ASP A 216 -27.38 14.05 22.86
CA ASP A 216 -27.35 13.40 24.18
C ASP A 216 -27.00 11.91 24.10
N THR A 217 -26.65 11.42 22.90
CA THR A 217 -26.26 10.03 22.61
C THR A 217 -25.14 9.56 23.51
N LYS A 218 -25.29 8.34 24.04
CA LYS A 218 -24.28 7.64 24.84
C LYS A 218 -23.57 6.59 24.00
N ILE A 219 -22.24 6.49 24.17
CA ILE A 219 -21.42 5.48 23.51
C ILE A 219 -21.04 4.39 24.52
N VAL A 220 -21.35 3.14 24.18
CA VAL A 220 -20.88 1.95 24.90
C VAL A 220 -19.98 1.16 23.95
N SER A 221 -18.71 1.00 24.31
CA SER A 221 -17.77 0.15 23.56
C SER A 221 -17.68 -1.23 24.21
N ILE A 222 -17.75 -2.28 23.40
CA ILE A 222 -17.54 -3.68 23.76
C ILE A 222 -16.34 -4.18 22.96
N ASP A 223 -15.18 -4.20 23.61
CA ASP A 223 -13.93 -4.51 22.94
C ASP A 223 -12.86 -4.98 23.95
N PRO A 224 -12.32 -6.21 23.81
CA PRO A 224 -11.26 -6.69 24.69
C PRO A 224 -9.94 -5.94 24.47
N GLN A 225 -9.68 -5.45 23.26
CA GLN A 225 -8.41 -4.84 22.87
C GLN A 225 -8.61 -3.91 21.65
N PRO A 226 -9.01 -2.64 21.87
CA PRO A 226 -9.34 -1.73 20.78
C PRO A 226 -8.12 -1.35 19.96
N ARG A 227 -8.36 -1.08 18.67
CA ARG A 227 -7.32 -0.75 17.70
C ARG A 227 -6.83 0.70 17.81
N ALA A 228 -7.55 1.53 18.56
CA ALA A 228 -7.20 2.92 18.86
C ALA A 228 -7.57 3.27 20.31
N GLU A 229 -6.94 4.32 20.85
CA GLU A 229 -7.25 4.87 22.17
C GLU A 229 -8.61 5.58 22.14
N VAL A 230 -9.68 4.83 22.40
CA VAL A 230 -11.08 5.31 22.30
C VAL A 230 -11.81 5.41 23.63
N ASP A 231 -11.20 4.96 24.73
CA ASP A 231 -11.90 4.85 26.03
C ASP A 231 -12.43 6.19 26.53
N ALA A 232 -11.63 7.25 26.36
CA ALA A 232 -12.02 8.60 26.72
C ALA A 232 -13.15 9.15 25.83
N LEU A 233 -13.43 8.51 24.70
CA LEU A 233 -14.52 8.84 23.79
C LEU A 233 -15.80 8.06 24.11
N CYS A 234 -15.76 7.10 25.02
CA CYS A 234 -16.91 6.27 25.39
C CYS A 234 -17.50 6.74 26.72
N ASP A 235 -18.82 6.62 26.87
CA ASP A 235 -19.50 6.82 28.15
C ASP A 235 -19.38 5.56 29.03
N GLU A 236 -19.23 4.39 28.40
CA GLU A 236 -18.99 3.10 29.06
C GLU A 236 -18.06 2.23 28.20
N VAL A 237 -17.14 1.50 28.85
CA VAL A 237 -16.18 0.60 28.19
C VAL A 237 -16.28 -0.78 28.82
N VAL A 238 -16.62 -1.77 28.00
CA VAL A 238 -16.71 -3.20 28.35
C VAL A 238 -15.51 -3.91 27.74
N ARG A 239 -14.54 -4.29 28.59
CA ARG A 239 -13.32 -5.00 28.20
C ARG A 239 -13.53 -6.51 28.22
N SER A 240 -14.24 -7.01 27.21
CA SER A 240 -14.56 -8.43 27.07
C SER A 240 -14.62 -8.82 25.60
N PRO A 241 -14.21 -10.06 25.24
CA PRO A 241 -14.64 -10.67 23.98
C PRO A 241 -16.17 -10.63 23.87
N TYR A 242 -16.68 -10.45 22.66
CA TYR A 242 -18.12 -10.28 22.44
C TYR A 242 -18.89 -11.55 22.78
N GLU A 243 -18.31 -12.71 22.48
CA GLU A 243 -18.86 -14.03 22.80
C GLU A 243 -18.97 -14.31 24.31
N ASP A 244 -18.29 -13.52 25.15
CA ASP A 244 -18.26 -13.70 26.60
C ASP A 244 -19.13 -12.69 27.36
N ILE A 245 -19.80 -11.75 26.68
CA ILE A 245 -20.65 -10.75 27.35
C ILE A 245 -21.97 -11.35 27.84
N ASP A 246 -22.54 -10.72 28.86
CA ASP A 246 -23.92 -10.96 29.23
C ASP A 246 -24.86 -10.30 28.20
N LEU A 247 -25.75 -11.09 27.59
CA LEU A 247 -26.69 -10.60 26.57
C LEU A 247 -27.70 -9.59 27.15
N ASP A 248 -27.90 -9.55 28.46
CA ASP A 248 -28.67 -8.52 29.16
C ASP A 248 -28.10 -7.10 28.89
N LEU A 249 -26.85 -6.99 28.45
CA LEU A 249 -26.28 -5.73 27.98
C LEU A 249 -27.03 -5.22 26.73
N LEU A 250 -27.36 -6.10 25.79
CA LEU A 250 -28.07 -5.73 24.55
C LEU A 250 -29.53 -5.35 24.81
N ASP A 251 -30.11 -5.81 25.92
CA ASP A 251 -31.45 -5.41 26.37
C ASP A 251 -31.56 -3.91 26.72
N ARG A 252 -30.44 -3.19 26.78
CA ARG A 252 -30.43 -1.72 26.93
C ARG A 252 -30.78 -1.01 25.63
N LEU A 253 -30.60 -1.65 24.47
CA LEU A 253 -30.95 -1.08 23.17
C LEU A 253 -32.48 -1.05 23.00
N GLY A 254 -33.00 0.13 22.65
CA GLY A 254 -34.41 0.35 22.34
C GLY A 254 -34.66 0.72 20.87
N PRO A 255 -35.92 0.93 20.49
CA PRO A 255 -36.27 1.41 19.15
C PRO A 255 -35.55 2.73 18.83
N GLY A 256 -34.85 2.77 17.70
CA GLY A 256 -34.06 3.91 17.26
C GLY A 256 -32.62 3.96 17.76
N ASP A 257 -32.24 3.12 18.72
CA ASP A 257 -30.85 2.95 19.14
C ASP A 257 -30.06 2.12 18.13
N MET A 258 -28.73 2.23 18.20
CA MET A 258 -27.82 1.69 17.20
C MET A 258 -26.85 0.67 17.80
N LEU A 259 -26.69 -0.47 17.13
CA LEU A 259 -25.63 -1.45 17.37
C LEU A 259 -24.72 -1.52 16.14
N PHE A 260 -23.44 -1.22 16.28
CA PHE A 260 -22.46 -1.38 15.20
C PHE A 260 -21.51 -2.53 15.51
N VAL A 261 -21.36 -3.45 14.57
CA VAL A 261 -20.56 -4.67 14.71
C VAL A 261 -19.40 -4.63 13.71
N ASP A 262 -18.21 -4.33 14.22
CA ASP A 262 -16.93 -4.26 13.50
C ASP A 262 -15.90 -5.16 14.19
N ASN A 263 -16.24 -6.45 14.22
CA ASN A 263 -15.66 -7.43 15.13
C ASN A 263 -14.41 -8.13 14.54
N SER A 264 -14.23 -9.43 14.76
CA SER A 264 -13.16 -10.23 14.15
C SER A 264 -13.41 -10.60 12.69
N HIS A 265 -14.65 -10.48 12.23
CA HIS A 265 -15.19 -10.82 10.90
C HIS A 265 -15.11 -12.31 10.53
N ARG A 266 -14.72 -13.18 11.49
CA ARG A 266 -14.54 -14.62 11.26
C ARG A 266 -15.57 -15.45 12.02
N ALA A 267 -16.24 -16.34 11.30
CA ALA A 267 -17.21 -17.26 11.87
C ALA A 267 -16.55 -18.60 12.24
N PHE A 268 -16.46 -18.87 13.55
CA PHE A 268 -16.04 -20.15 14.12
C PHE A 268 -17.01 -20.56 15.23
N THR A 269 -16.86 -21.77 15.76
CA THR A 269 -17.55 -22.14 17.01
C THR A 269 -17.20 -21.13 18.09
N ASN A 270 -18.22 -20.49 18.68
CA ASN A 270 -18.05 -19.50 19.74
C ASN A 270 -17.21 -18.27 19.33
N SER A 271 -17.31 -17.80 18.09
CA SER A 271 -16.76 -16.49 17.72
C SER A 271 -17.82 -15.40 17.83
N ASP A 272 -17.36 -14.16 18.00
CA ASP A 272 -18.16 -12.94 17.97
C ASP A 272 -19.18 -12.87 16.82
N VAL A 273 -18.78 -13.20 15.59
CA VAL A 273 -19.68 -13.27 14.42
C VAL A 273 -20.76 -14.32 14.62
N THR A 274 -20.40 -15.51 15.09
CA THR A 274 -21.36 -16.59 15.31
C THR A 274 -22.37 -16.19 16.38
N VAL A 275 -21.89 -15.69 17.52
CA VAL A 275 -22.74 -15.21 18.63
C VAL A 275 -23.65 -14.08 18.18
N PHE A 276 -23.16 -13.13 17.37
CA PHE A 276 -24.01 -12.08 16.81
C PHE A 276 -25.20 -12.66 16.05
N PHE A 277 -24.97 -13.56 15.09
CA PHE A 277 -26.05 -14.10 14.27
C PHE A 277 -26.95 -15.10 14.99
N THR A 278 -26.44 -15.87 15.96
CA THR A 278 -27.21 -16.95 16.60
C THR A 278 -27.84 -16.57 17.93
N GLU A 279 -27.32 -15.54 18.60
CA GLU A 279 -27.73 -15.16 19.95
C GLU A 279 -28.07 -13.68 20.04
N SER A 280 -27.27 -12.77 19.50
CA SER A 280 -27.54 -11.34 19.66
C SER A 280 -28.68 -10.85 18.76
N LEU A 281 -28.54 -11.03 17.44
CA LEU A 281 -29.48 -10.57 16.42
C LEU A 281 -30.91 -11.09 16.63
N PRO A 282 -31.15 -12.38 16.94
CA PRO A 282 -32.50 -12.89 17.15
C PRO A 282 -33.24 -12.31 18.35
N TYR A 283 -32.55 -11.69 19.31
CA TYR A 283 -33.16 -11.09 20.50
C TYR A 283 -33.08 -9.56 20.53
N LEU A 284 -32.54 -8.92 19.48
CA LEU A 284 -32.60 -7.47 19.35
C LEU A 284 -34.05 -7.00 19.29
N ARG A 285 -34.36 -5.93 20.03
CA ARG A 285 -35.70 -5.37 20.06
C ARG A 285 -36.10 -4.79 18.69
N PRO A 286 -37.38 -4.90 18.30
CA PRO A 286 -37.88 -4.23 17.11
C PRO A 286 -37.56 -2.72 17.13
N GLY A 287 -37.13 -2.20 15.99
CA GLY A 287 -36.73 -0.81 15.81
C GLY A 287 -35.26 -0.50 16.12
N VAL A 288 -34.50 -1.44 16.69
CA VAL A 288 -33.04 -1.30 16.79
C VAL A 288 -32.45 -1.29 15.39
N VAL A 289 -31.54 -0.35 15.13
CA VAL A 289 -30.77 -0.28 13.90
C VAL A 289 -29.44 -0.97 14.14
N TYR A 290 -29.10 -1.98 13.34
CA TYR A 290 -27.82 -2.66 13.45
C TYR A 290 -27.00 -2.51 12.17
N GLY A 291 -25.69 -2.34 12.33
CA GLY A 291 -24.72 -2.24 11.25
C GLY A 291 -23.66 -3.32 11.37
N LEU A 292 -23.28 -3.90 10.23
CA LEU A 292 -22.17 -4.82 10.08
C LEU A 292 -21.11 -4.14 9.23
N HIS A 293 -19.85 -4.19 9.63
CA HIS A 293 -18.75 -3.63 8.85
C HIS A 293 -18.09 -4.69 7.96
N ASP A 294 -17.21 -4.27 7.03
CA ASP A 294 -16.47 -5.16 6.14
C ASP A 294 -17.36 -6.12 5.31
N THR A 295 -18.42 -5.58 4.71
CA THR A 295 -19.32 -6.29 3.77
C THR A 295 -19.45 -5.58 2.42
N PHE A 296 -19.50 -6.37 1.36
CA PHE A 296 -19.50 -5.99 -0.06
C PHE A 296 -20.77 -6.44 -0.79
N VAL A 297 -21.85 -6.81 -0.09
CA VAL A 297 -23.13 -7.21 -0.71
C VAL A 297 -23.61 -6.10 -1.66
N PRO A 298 -23.95 -6.40 -2.93
CA PRO A 298 -24.27 -7.72 -3.49
C PRO A 298 -23.10 -8.54 -4.06
N ASP A 299 -21.87 -8.02 -4.03
CA ASP A 299 -20.66 -8.69 -4.50
C ASP A 299 -20.00 -9.55 -3.42
N ASP A 300 -19.04 -10.39 -3.81
CA ASP A 300 -18.20 -11.14 -2.86
C ASP A 300 -17.01 -10.29 -2.39
N TYR A 301 -16.31 -10.74 -1.35
CA TYR A 301 -15.06 -10.15 -0.89
C TYR A 301 -14.05 -9.95 -2.03
N PRO A 302 -13.27 -8.86 -2.03
CA PRO A 302 -12.23 -8.64 -3.03
C PRO A 302 -11.12 -9.69 -2.92
N ALA A 303 -10.43 -9.97 -4.03
CA ALA A 303 -9.40 -10.99 -4.08
C ALA A 303 -8.24 -10.76 -3.08
N ASP A 304 -7.91 -9.50 -2.80
CA ASP A 304 -6.84 -9.13 -1.86
C ASP A 304 -7.18 -9.47 -0.40
N TRP A 305 -8.44 -9.85 -0.12
CA TRP A 305 -8.91 -10.22 1.22
C TRP A 305 -9.02 -11.73 1.42
N ASN A 306 -8.66 -12.54 0.42
CA ASN A 306 -8.71 -14.00 0.48
C ASN A 306 -7.97 -14.57 1.71
N ASP A 307 -6.83 -13.97 2.06
CA ASP A 307 -6.00 -14.41 3.20
C ASP A 307 -6.52 -13.93 4.57
N ARG A 308 -7.56 -13.07 4.60
CA ARG A 308 -8.20 -12.64 5.84
C ARG A 308 -9.15 -13.70 6.39
N PHE A 309 -9.69 -14.56 5.52
CA PHE A 309 -10.70 -15.58 5.83
C PHE A 309 -11.94 -15.01 6.53
N TYR A 310 -12.34 -13.79 6.16
CA TYR A 310 -13.59 -13.22 6.65
C TYR A 310 -14.77 -14.02 6.12
N ALA A 311 -15.79 -14.18 6.96
CA ALA A 311 -16.91 -15.06 6.71
C ALA A 311 -18.27 -14.49 7.11
N GLU A 312 -18.32 -13.37 7.84
CA GLU A 312 -19.57 -12.77 8.34
C GLU A 312 -20.54 -12.41 7.21
N GLN A 313 -20.04 -11.92 6.07
CA GLN A 313 -20.88 -11.60 4.92
C GLN A 313 -21.64 -12.84 4.45
N TYR A 314 -21.04 -14.03 4.47
CA TYR A 314 -21.73 -15.23 4.02
C TYR A 314 -22.88 -15.62 4.95
N LEU A 315 -22.77 -15.33 6.25
CA LEU A 315 -23.87 -15.47 7.20
C LEU A 315 -24.96 -14.42 6.95
N LEU A 316 -24.58 -13.16 6.73
CA LEU A 316 -25.51 -12.09 6.34
C LEU A 316 -26.26 -12.46 5.05
N MET A 317 -25.57 -12.95 4.03
CA MET A 317 -26.17 -13.36 2.76
C MET A 317 -27.14 -14.54 2.94
N ALA A 318 -26.80 -15.51 3.79
CA ALA A 318 -27.72 -16.60 4.13
C ALA A 318 -28.97 -16.09 4.87
N TYR A 319 -28.79 -15.14 5.80
CA TYR A 319 -29.89 -14.48 6.51
C TYR A 319 -30.82 -13.73 5.55
N LEU A 320 -30.26 -12.90 4.66
CA LEU A 320 -30.99 -12.17 3.62
C LEU A 320 -31.75 -13.13 2.69
N ALA A 321 -31.10 -14.21 2.24
CA ALA A 321 -31.73 -15.23 1.39
C ALA A 321 -32.87 -15.97 2.11
N GLY A 322 -32.79 -16.11 3.44
CA GLY A 322 -33.86 -16.63 4.30
C GLY A 322 -35.01 -15.66 4.57
N GLY A 323 -34.99 -14.46 3.97
CA GLY A 323 -35.99 -13.42 4.18
C GLY A 323 -35.72 -12.49 5.36
N ALA A 324 -34.51 -12.55 5.95
CA ALA A 324 -34.02 -11.67 7.00
C ALA A 324 -34.96 -11.52 8.21
N ALA A 325 -35.77 -12.53 8.51
CA ALA A 325 -36.84 -12.44 9.52
C ALA A 325 -37.74 -11.19 9.38
N GLY A 326 -37.84 -10.61 8.17
CA GLY A 326 -38.56 -9.37 7.88
C GLY A 326 -37.74 -8.09 8.02
N ASP A 327 -36.51 -8.13 8.54
CA ASP A 327 -35.65 -6.98 8.74
C ASP A 327 -35.40 -6.20 7.45
N GLU A 328 -35.36 -4.88 7.58
CA GLU A 328 -35.31 -3.99 6.44
C GLU A 328 -33.89 -3.49 6.20
N VAL A 329 -33.40 -3.64 4.97
CA VAL A 329 -32.13 -3.03 4.54
C VAL A 329 -32.27 -1.51 4.57
N LEU A 330 -31.44 -0.88 5.39
CA LEU A 330 -31.38 0.57 5.54
C LEU A 330 -30.36 1.19 4.60
N LEU A 331 -29.16 0.61 4.51
CA LEU A 331 -28.04 1.14 3.74
C LEU A 331 -26.99 0.04 3.51
N GLY A 332 -26.43 -0.08 2.31
CA GLY A 332 -25.19 -0.82 2.06
C GLY A 332 -24.19 0.11 1.38
N THR A 333 -23.09 0.48 2.04
CA THR A 333 -22.16 1.50 1.55
C THR A 333 -21.40 1.02 0.33
N HIS A 334 -21.03 -0.27 0.24
CA HIS A 334 -20.49 -0.85 -1.00
C HIS A 334 -21.47 -0.70 -2.17
N HIS A 335 -22.74 -1.06 -1.97
CA HIS A 335 -23.78 -0.91 -2.99
C HIS A 335 -23.96 0.55 -3.43
N VAL A 336 -23.86 1.51 -2.48
CA VAL A 336 -23.86 2.94 -2.81
C VAL A 336 -22.61 3.33 -3.62
N ALA A 337 -21.42 2.87 -3.21
CA ALA A 337 -20.16 3.14 -3.89
C ALA A 337 -20.17 2.64 -5.36
N THR A 338 -20.77 1.48 -5.60
CA THR A 338 -20.83 0.86 -6.93
C THR A 338 -22.06 1.27 -7.75
N SER A 339 -22.95 2.09 -7.21
CA SER A 339 -24.19 2.54 -7.86
C SER A 339 -24.17 4.07 -8.08
N PRO A 340 -23.81 4.55 -9.29
CA PRO A 340 -23.65 5.98 -9.55
C PRO A 340 -24.88 6.83 -9.22
N HIS A 341 -26.09 6.30 -9.38
CA HIS A 341 -27.34 7.00 -9.07
C HIS A 341 -27.60 7.17 -7.57
N LEU A 342 -26.98 6.35 -6.71
CA LEU A 342 -27.02 6.51 -5.26
C LEU A 342 -25.88 7.42 -4.79
N LEU A 343 -24.65 7.18 -5.29
CA LEU A 343 -23.49 7.98 -4.91
C LEU A 343 -23.68 9.47 -5.20
N GLN A 344 -24.31 9.82 -6.33
CA GLN A 344 -24.60 11.22 -6.68
C GLN A 344 -25.49 11.95 -5.66
N GLU A 345 -26.30 11.24 -4.87
CA GLU A 345 -27.16 11.86 -3.85
C GLU A 345 -26.33 12.36 -2.66
N LEU A 346 -25.21 11.69 -2.36
CA LEU A 346 -24.33 12.03 -1.25
C LEU A 346 -23.12 12.86 -1.67
N ALA A 347 -22.63 12.68 -2.90
CA ALA A 347 -21.41 13.29 -3.42
C ALA A 347 -21.29 14.82 -3.21
N PRO A 348 -22.37 15.63 -3.32
CA PRO A 348 -22.29 17.08 -3.07
C PRO A 348 -21.93 17.44 -1.62
N PHE A 349 -22.13 16.53 -0.67
CA PHE A 349 -21.93 16.74 0.76
C PHE A 349 -20.65 16.10 1.29
N LEU A 350 -20.02 15.21 0.50
CA LEU A 350 -18.81 14.53 0.92
C LEU A 350 -17.63 15.52 1.02
N PRO A 351 -16.78 15.37 2.04
CA PRO A 351 -15.62 16.23 2.20
C PRO A 351 -14.61 16.01 1.08
N PRO A 352 -13.81 17.03 0.73
CA PRO A 352 -12.69 16.84 -0.18
C PRO A 352 -11.65 15.94 0.51
N THR A 353 -11.52 14.70 0.04
CA THR A 353 -10.53 13.73 0.51
C THR A 353 -9.77 13.11 -0.67
N ARG A 354 -8.56 12.59 -0.41
CA ARG A 354 -7.80 11.79 -1.40
C ARG A 354 -8.17 10.31 -1.33
N SER A 355 -8.82 9.87 -0.26
CA SER A 355 -9.30 8.50 -0.08
C SER A 355 -10.36 8.13 -1.12
N ALA A 356 -10.42 6.84 -1.45
CA ALA A 356 -11.47 6.32 -2.32
C ALA A 356 -12.85 6.47 -1.66
N LEU A 357 -13.89 6.65 -2.48
CA LEU A 357 -15.27 6.63 -2.02
C LEU A 357 -15.79 5.18 -2.03
N ASP A 358 -15.13 4.33 -1.26
CA ASP A 358 -15.53 2.95 -0.99
C ASP A 358 -16.10 2.82 0.44
N GLY A 359 -16.66 1.65 0.75
CA GLY A 359 -17.20 1.33 2.06
C GLY A 359 -17.62 -0.14 2.18
N GLY A 360 -17.62 -0.64 3.41
CA GLY A 360 -18.00 -1.98 3.81
C GLY A 360 -19.17 -2.04 4.81
N GLY A 361 -19.72 -0.91 5.25
CA GLY A 361 -20.86 -0.84 6.16
C GLY A 361 -22.19 -1.32 5.55
N PHE A 362 -22.90 -2.20 6.25
CA PHE A 362 -24.23 -2.69 5.89
C PHE A 362 -25.18 -2.59 7.07
N TRP A 363 -26.21 -1.76 6.92
CA TRP A 363 -27.15 -1.38 7.96
C TRP A 363 -28.53 -1.93 7.68
N MET A 364 -29.18 -2.42 8.73
CA MET A 364 -30.55 -2.89 8.71
C MET A 364 -31.32 -2.38 9.93
N THR A 365 -32.65 -2.39 9.83
CA THR A 365 -33.54 -2.11 10.98
C THR A 365 -34.26 -3.40 11.36
N ARG A 366 -34.20 -3.77 12.64
CA ARG A 366 -34.92 -4.92 13.20
C ARG A 366 -36.42 -4.66 13.13
N THR A 367 -37.21 -5.59 12.57
CA THR A 367 -38.66 -5.39 12.38
C THR A 367 -39.54 -6.33 13.20
N GLN A 368 -39.05 -7.52 13.53
CA GLN A 368 -39.77 -8.51 14.32
C GLN A 368 -39.02 -8.81 15.62
N PRO A 369 -39.69 -9.31 16.67
CA PRO A 369 -39.03 -9.83 17.86
C PRO A 369 -38.09 -10.98 17.47
#